data_AF-A0A2G7FR44-F1
#
_entry.id   AF-A0A2G7FR44-F1
#
_cell.length_a   1.000
_cell.length_b   1.000
_cell.length_c   1.000
_cell.angle_alpha   90.00
_cell.angle_beta   90.00
_cell.angle_gamma   90.00
#
_symmetry.space_group_name_H-M   'P 1'
#
loop_
_entity.id
_entity.type
_entity.pdbx_description
1 polymer ?
#
loop_
_entity_poly.entity_id
_entity_poly.type
_entity_poly.pdbx_seq_one_letter_code
_entity_poly.pdbx_strand_id
1 'polypeptide(L)'
;MIRLQIYQKEYEEEFGYPASQFESQDTAVTSTHIETLRLNLMCTADVTPVLIVADDTAPLGRYVDFNTMHKCRNFWDIRAWVDQNKVMD
;
A
#
# COMPACT_ATOMS: atom_id res chain seq x y z
N MET A 1 -8.44 -13.90 1.42
CA MET A 1 -7.34 -13.26 2.19
C MET A 1 -6.08 -14.10 2.05
N ILE A 2 -4.97 -13.54 1.58
CA ILE A 2 -3.71 -14.28 1.32
C ILE A 2 -3.15 -14.93 2.60
N ARG A 3 -3.27 -14.24 3.74
CA ARG A 3 -2.80 -14.75 5.04
C ARG A 3 -3.45 -16.07 5.45
N LEU A 4 -4.74 -16.25 5.20
CA LEU A 4 -5.45 -17.51 5.50
C LEU A 4 -4.97 -18.67 4.62
N GLN A 5 -4.55 -18.39 3.39
CA GLN A 5 -4.02 -19.41 2.48
C GLN A 5 -2.60 -19.85 2.85
N ILE A 6 -1.78 -18.95 3.38
CA ILE A 6 -0.40 -19.26 3.80
C ILE A 6 -0.38 -19.98 5.15
N TYR A 7 -1.23 -19.55 6.10
CA TYR A 7 -1.21 -20.02 7.48
C TYR A 7 -2.42 -20.90 7.82
N GLN A 8 -2.90 -21.69 6.86
CA GLN A 8 -4.12 -22.46 7.03
C GLN A 8 -4.09 -23.37 8.26
N LYS A 9 -2.97 -24.08 8.48
CA LYS A 9 -2.84 -25.04 9.59
C LYS A 9 -2.85 -24.35 10.95
N GLU A 10 -2.16 -23.22 11.07
CA GLU A 10 -2.10 -22.44 12.29
C GLU A 10 -3.48 -21.91 12.68
N TYR A 11 -4.27 -21.47 11.69
CA TYR A 11 -5.66 -21.07 11.94
C TYR A 11 -6.56 -22.25 12.33
N GLU A 12 -6.39 -23.42 11.71
CA GLU A 12 -7.16 -24.61 12.08
C GLU A 12 -6.84 -25.10 13.50
N GLU A 13 -5.57 -25.04 13.89
CA GLU A 13 -5.10 -25.35 15.25
C GLU A 13 -5.60 -24.35 16.29
N GLU A 14 -5.59 -23.05 15.97
CA GLU A 14 -6.01 -22.00 16.90
C GLU A 14 -7.53 -21.96 17.10
N PHE A 15 -8.30 -22.12 16.03
CA PHE A 15 -9.75 -21.92 16.05
C PHE A 15 -10.55 -23.24 16.10
N GLY A 16 -9.94 -24.39 15.85
CA GLY A 16 -10.60 -25.71 15.94
C GLY A 16 -11.62 -26.01 14.83
N TYR A 17 -11.64 -25.19 13.77
CA TYR A 17 -12.53 -25.34 12.61
C TYR A 17 -11.75 -25.08 11.31
N PRO A 18 -12.17 -25.67 10.18
CA PRO A 18 -11.45 -25.53 8.90
C PRO A 18 -11.43 -24.07 8.42
N ALA A 19 -10.29 -23.65 7.85
CA ALA A 19 -10.10 -22.28 7.36
C ALA A 19 -11.10 -21.88 6.26
N SER A 20 -11.73 -22.87 5.61
CA SER A 20 -12.80 -22.69 4.63
C SER A 20 -14.03 -21.96 5.18
N GLN A 21 -14.23 -21.90 6.51
CA GLN A 21 -15.32 -21.12 7.12
C GLN A 21 -15.05 -19.60 7.12
N PHE A 22 -13.78 -19.20 7.02
CA PHE A 22 -13.38 -17.79 6.85
C PHE A 22 -13.23 -17.42 5.37
N GLU A 23 -13.43 -18.40 4.48
CA GLU A 23 -13.51 -18.16 3.06
C GLU A 23 -14.86 -17.49 2.78
N SER A 24 -14.81 -16.27 2.25
CA SER A 24 -16.03 -15.54 1.88
C SER A 24 -16.76 -16.35 0.81
N GLN A 25 -17.98 -16.79 1.13
CA GLN A 25 -18.94 -17.24 0.13
C GLN A 25 -19.08 -16.12 -0.93
N ASP A 26 -18.93 -16.50 -2.19
CA ASP A 26 -18.82 -15.65 -3.39
C ASP A 26 -17.45 -15.03 -3.71
N THR A 27 -16.84 -15.64 -4.72
CA THR A 27 -15.62 -15.33 -5.48
C THR A 27 -15.68 -14.00 -6.27
N ALA A 28 -16.30 -12.96 -5.72
CA ALA A 28 -16.21 -11.57 -6.24
C ALA A 28 -15.22 -10.70 -5.44
N VAL A 29 -14.65 -11.24 -4.36
CA VAL A 29 -13.82 -10.54 -3.38
C VAL A 29 -12.40 -10.27 -3.89
N THR A 30 -11.91 -10.96 -4.92
CA THR A 30 -10.50 -10.87 -5.32
C THR A 30 -10.14 -9.60 -6.10
N SER A 31 -11.04 -9.05 -6.93
CA SER A 31 -10.72 -7.85 -7.73
C SER A 31 -10.86 -6.54 -6.96
N THR A 32 -11.92 -6.41 -6.15
CA THR A 32 -12.25 -5.16 -5.44
C THR A 32 -11.23 -4.84 -4.35
N HIS A 33 -10.75 -5.85 -3.61
CA HIS A 33 -9.76 -5.64 -2.56
C HIS A 33 -8.35 -5.37 -3.13
N ILE A 34 -7.97 -6.01 -4.23
CA ILE A 34 -6.67 -5.73 -4.88
C ILE A 34 -6.65 -4.32 -5.46
N GLU A 35 -7.74 -3.90 -6.08
CA GLU A 35 -7.85 -2.54 -6.62
C GLU A 35 -7.82 -1.49 -5.51
N THR A 36 -8.45 -1.77 -4.37
CA THR A 36 -8.40 -0.91 -3.17
C THR A 36 -6.98 -0.81 -2.63
N LEU A 37 -6.25 -1.93 -2.56
CA LEU A 37 -4.84 -1.95 -2.14
C LEU A 37 -3.96 -1.15 -3.11
N ARG A 38 -4.17 -1.31 -4.42
CA ARG A 38 -3.46 -0.55 -5.45
C ARG A 38 -3.69 0.95 -5.28
N LEU A 39 -4.94 1.38 -5.12
CA LEU A 39 -5.29 2.79 -4.91
C LEU A 39 -4.69 3.34 -3.62
N ASN A 40 -4.78 2.58 -2.52
CA ASN A 40 -4.19 2.97 -1.24
C ASN A 40 -2.67 3.17 -1.41
N LEU A 41 -1.96 2.17 -1.94
CA LEU A 41 -0.52 2.26 -2.18
C LEU A 41 -0.15 3.44 -3.10
N MET A 42 -0.86 3.66 -4.21
CA MET A 42 -0.52 4.77 -5.11
C MET A 42 -0.72 6.16 -4.49
N CYS A 43 -1.61 6.29 -3.51
CA CYS A 43 -1.92 7.55 -2.85
C CYS A 43 -1.15 7.76 -1.54
N THR A 44 -0.81 6.69 -0.83
CA THR A 44 -0.26 6.74 0.53
C THR A 44 1.13 6.13 0.68
N ALA A 45 1.61 5.32 -0.28
CA ALA A 45 2.90 4.63 -0.16
C ALA A 45 4.13 5.53 -0.36
N ASP A 46 4.00 6.82 -0.05
CA ASP A 46 5.12 7.75 0.05
C ASP A 46 5.28 8.14 1.51
N VAL A 47 6.06 7.34 2.23
CA VAL A 47 6.67 7.80 3.48
C VAL A 47 7.85 8.69 3.09
N THR A 48 7.79 9.98 3.46
CA THR A 48 8.89 10.97 3.47
C THR A 48 9.40 11.49 2.11
N PRO A 49 8.73 12.50 1.53
CA PRO A 49 9.41 13.79 1.56
C PRO A 49 8.57 14.82 2.31
N VAL A 50 9.01 15.14 3.52
CA VAL A 50 8.49 16.29 4.26
C VAL A 50 9.15 17.53 3.68
N LEU A 51 8.36 18.53 3.29
CA LEU A 51 8.89 19.78 2.77
C LEU A 51 9.52 20.56 3.93
N ILE A 52 10.79 20.93 3.79
CA ILE A 52 11.47 21.83 4.72
C ILE A 52 11.48 23.21 4.09
N VAL A 53 10.84 24.17 4.76
CA VAL A 53 10.82 25.57 4.37
C VAL A 53 11.92 26.29 5.13
N ALA A 54 12.79 26.99 4.41
CA ALA A 54 13.77 27.90 5.01
C ALA A 54 13.05 29.17 5.46
N ASP A 55 13.17 29.50 6.75
CA ASP A 55 12.52 30.64 7.37
C ASP A 55 13.39 31.13 8.53
N ASP A 56 14.02 32.29 8.34
CA ASP A 56 14.91 32.90 9.35
C ASP A 56 14.17 33.33 10.63
N THR A 57 12.83 33.38 10.60
CA THR A 57 12.01 33.64 11.78
C THR A 57 11.69 32.37 12.59
N ALA A 58 11.88 31.18 11.99
CA ALA A 58 11.69 29.92 12.68
C ALA A 58 12.87 29.65 13.65
N PRO A 59 12.64 28.98 14.80
CA PRO A 59 13.68 28.75 15.81
C PRO A 59 14.96 28.05 15.31
N LEU A 60 14.86 27.29 14.21
CA LEU A 60 15.98 26.58 13.61
C LEU A 60 16.39 27.14 12.23
N GLY A 61 15.88 28.32 11.85
CA GLY A 61 16.04 28.87 10.48
C GLY A 61 15.27 28.09 9.41
N ARG A 62 14.41 27.16 9.84
CA ARG A 62 13.59 26.29 9.00
C ARG A 62 12.46 25.65 9.79
N TYR A 63 11.41 25.26 9.10
CA TYR A 63 10.34 24.43 9.67
C TYR A 63 9.87 23.36 8.67
N VAL A 64 9.14 22.38 9.19
CA VAL A 64 8.54 21.30 8.38
C VAL A 64 7.14 21.71 7.98
N ASP A 65 6.87 21.77 6.68
CA ASP A 65 5.53 22.02 6.15
C ASP A 65 4.77 20.71 5.97
N PHE A 66 3.79 20.49 6.85
CA PHE A 66 2.87 19.36 6.78
C PHE A 66 1.62 19.64 5.92
N ASN A 67 1.49 20.85 5.35
CA ASN A 67 0.35 21.21 4.51
C ASN A 67 0.54 20.88 3.03
N THR A 68 1.64 20.21 2.67
CA THR A 68 1.87 19.81 1.28
C THR A 68 0.81 18.82 0.83
N MET A 69 0.09 19.17 -0.24
CA MET A 69 -0.89 18.26 -0.85
C MET A 69 -0.17 17.13 -1.58
N HIS A 70 -0.32 15.90 -1.09
CA HIS A 70 0.13 14.72 -1.81
C HIS A 70 -0.83 14.41 -2.97
N LYS A 71 -0.27 14.15 -4.16
CA LYS A 71 -1.03 13.67 -5.31
C LYS A 71 -0.80 12.18 -5.47
N CYS A 72 -1.89 11.42 -5.70
CA CYS A 72 -1.78 10.01 -6.02
C CYS A 72 -0.96 9.79 -7.29
N ARG A 73 -0.11 8.77 -7.28
CA ARG A 73 0.73 8.40 -8.41
C ARG A 73 -0.10 7.71 -9.50
N ASN A 74 0.24 7.95 -10.78
CA ASN A 74 -0.40 7.24 -11.89
C ASN A 74 0.20 5.84 -12.05
N PHE A 75 -0.58 4.82 -11.69
CA PHE A 75 -0.17 3.42 -11.78
C PHE A 75 0.25 2.98 -13.18
N TRP A 76 -0.45 3.46 -14.21
CA TRP A 76 -0.20 3.02 -15.59
C TRP A 76 1.14 3.53 -16.11
N ASP A 77 1.47 4.79 -15.80
CA ASP A 77 2.75 5.39 -16.18
C ASP A 77 3.91 4.71 -15.45
N ILE A 78 3.74 4.43 -14.14
CA ILE A 78 4.73 3.71 -13.34
C ILE A 78 4.96 2.31 -13.93
N ARG A 79 3.89 1.58 -14.22
CA ARG A 79 3.99 0.24 -14.81
C ARG A 79 4.73 0.29 -16.14
N ALA A 80 4.37 1.21 -17.03
CA ALA A 80 5.03 1.37 -18.32
C ALA A 80 6.53 1.68 -18.16
N TRP A 81 6.89 2.54 -17.20
CA TRP A 81 8.29 2.83 -16.89
C TRP A 81 9.03 1.59 -16.40
N VAL A 82 8.46 0.83 -15.47
CA VAL A 82 9.08 -0.41 -14.96
C VAL A 82 9.26 -1.42 -16.10
N ASP A 83 8.28 -1.59 -16.97
CA ASP A 83 8.39 -2.51 -18.10
C ASP A 83 9.50 -2.12 -19.08
N GLN A 84 9.78 -0.82 -19.24
CA GLN A 84 10.85 -0.30 -20.08
C GLN A 84 12.24 -0.37 -19.43
N ASN A 85 12.31 -0.27 -18.10
CA ASN A 85 13.57 -0.07 -17.37
C ASN A 85 13.96 -1.26 -16.47
N LYS A 86 13.14 -2.32 -16.40
CA LYS A 86 13.48 -3.52 -15.64
C LYS A 86 14.77 -4.15 -16.18
N VAL A 87 15.67 -4.50 -15.27
CA VAL A 87 16.83 -5.33 -15.59
C VAL A 87 16.28 -6.72 -15.91
N MET A 88 16.57 -7.22 -17.12
CA MET A 88 16.25 -8.60 -17.46
C MET A 88 17.41 -9.48 -16.99
N ASP A 89 17.09 -10.50 -16.20
CA ASP A 89 18.02 -11.54 -15.77
C ASP A 89 18.41 -12.46 -16.93
#